data_AF-A0A437DMQ5-F1
#
_entry.id   AF-A0A437DMQ5-F1
#
_cell.length_a   1.000
_cell.length_b   1.000
_cell.length_c   1.000
_cell.angle_alpha   90.00
_cell.angle_beta   90.00
_cell.angle_gamma   90.00
#
_symmetry.space_group_name_H-M   'P 1'
#
loop_
_entity.id
_entity.type
_entity.pdbx_description
1 polymer ?
#
loop_
_entity_poly.entity_id
_entity_poly.type
_entity_poly.pdbx_seq_one_letter_code
_entity_poly.pdbx_strand_id
1 'polypeptide(L)'
;MAFFTHQISRAFSSSIVKNTVIKNVTIIGGGQMGAGIAQVAASTGHTVTLVDTSEDILKKSRKGIEGSLKRVVKKKFADKPEAGEEFIQKVMQNVSISTDAGASVQTADLLLEAIVENLKVKQDLFGQLDKLAPANTIFASNTSSLPSQTSPAPPTGWTDLVAFTFLTPSP
;
A
#
# COMPACT_ATOMS: atom_id res chain seq x y z
N MET A 1 12.59 27.38 -30.47
CA MET A 1 13.14 27.83 -29.16
C MET A 1 12.43 27.07 -28.07
N ALA A 2 13.20 26.40 -27.22
CA ALA A 2 12.75 25.52 -26.15
C ALA A 2 12.15 26.31 -24.97
N PHE A 3 11.12 25.75 -24.34
CA PHE A 3 10.82 26.05 -22.94
C PHE A 3 10.57 24.73 -22.20
N PHE A 4 11.66 24.22 -21.62
CA PHE A 4 11.67 23.24 -20.55
C PHE A 4 11.15 23.95 -19.29
N THR A 5 10.03 23.50 -18.72
CA THR A 5 9.69 23.82 -17.32
C THR A 5 9.93 22.58 -16.48
N HIS A 6 10.92 22.71 -15.61
CA HIS A 6 11.41 21.73 -14.65
C HIS A 6 10.30 21.06 -13.83
N GLN A 7 10.58 19.78 -13.53
CA GLN A 7 9.97 19.00 -12.47
C GLN A 7 9.86 19.80 -11.17
N ILE A 8 8.63 20.10 -10.76
CA ILE A 8 8.34 20.46 -9.36
C ILE A 8 8.09 19.14 -8.63
N SER A 9 9.15 18.59 -8.03
CA SER A 9 9.04 17.55 -7.02
C SER A 9 8.21 18.11 -5.86
N ARG A 10 7.04 17.53 -5.59
CA ARG A 10 6.23 17.86 -4.42
C ARG A 10 6.95 17.33 -3.18
N ALA A 11 7.78 18.15 -2.56
CA ALA A 11 8.33 17.88 -1.23
C ALA A 11 7.49 18.61 -0.19
N PHE A 12 6.59 17.89 0.48
CA PHE A 12 6.02 18.30 1.76
C PHE A 12 6.29 17.17 2.76
N SER A 13 7.43 17.23 3.45
CA SER A 13 7.63 16.51 4.71
C SER A 13 8.61 17.31 5.57
N SER A 14 8.17 17.64 6.79
CA SER A 14 8.93 18.41 7.78
C SER A 14 9.67 17.53 8.80
N SER A 15 9.75 16.22 8.55
CA SER A 15 10.37 15.25 9.45
C SER A 15 11.78 14.90 8.98
N ILE A 16 12.72 14.67 9.92
CA ILE A 16 14.03 14.09 9.61
C ILE A 16 13.78 12.75 8.94
N VAL A 17 14.01 12.68 7.62
CA VAL A 17 13.91 11.44 6.86
C VAL A 17 15.03 10.54 7.35
N LYS A 18 14.71 9.61 8.26
CA LYS A 18 15.50 8.37 8.34
C LYS A 18 15.40 7.76 6.95
N ASN A 19 16.51 7.74 6.22
CA ASN A 19 16.60 7.21 4.86
C ASN A 19 16.47 5.68 4.90
N THR A 20 15.30 5.19 5.31
CA THR A 20 14.96 3.78 5.28
C THR A 20 14.40 3.49 3.89
N VAL A 21 15.14 2.71 3.10
CA VAL A 21 14.66 2.27 1.79
C VAL A 21 13.52 1.29 2.02
N ILE A 22 12.29 1.71 1.71
CA ILE A 22 11.11 0.86 1.79
C ILE A 22 11.19 -0.15 0.63
N LYS A 23 11.29 -1.44 0.96
CA LYS A 23 11.27 -2.54 -0.02
C LYS A 23 10.04 -3.41 0.16
N ASN A 24 9.69 -3.71 1.41
CA ASN A 24 8.60 -4.59 1.77
C ASN A 24 7.41 -3.80 2.33
N VAL A 25 6.27 -3.90 1.66
CA VAL A 25 5.04 -3.20 2.03
C VAL A 25 3.97 -4.22 2.40
N THR A 26 3.50 -4.18 3.65
CA THR A 26 2.40 -5.01 4.13
C THR A 26 1.13 -4.17 4.15
N ILE A 27 0.09 -4.62 3.45
CA ILE A 27 -1.18 -3.90 3.33
C ILE A 27 -2.26 -4.72 4.03
N ILE A 28 -2.87 -4.16 5.07
CA ILE A 28 -3.96 -4.80 5.80
C ILE A 28 -5.31 -4.32 5.24
N GLY A 29 -6.07 -5.23 4.64
CA GLY A 29 -7.35 -4.99 3.99
C GLY A 29 -7.28 -5.28 2.49
N GLY A 30 -7.92 -6.36 2.06
CA GLY A 30 -8.05 -6.79 0.66
C GLY A 30 -9.19 -6.10 -0.11
N GLY A 31 -9.82 -5.07 0.47
CA GLY A 31 -10.86 -4.30 -0.21
C GLY A 31 -10.38 -3.57 -1.46
N GLN A 32 -11.28 -2.82 -2.10
CA GLN A 32 -10.97 -2.07 -3.33
C GLN A 32 -9.74 -1.16 -3.17
N MET A 33 -9.65 -0.45 -2.03
CA MET A 33 -8.54 0.47 -1.77
C MET A 33 -7.21 -0.27 -1.58
N GLY A 34 -7.18 -1.29 -0.71
CA GLY A 34 -5.96 -2.06 -0.48
C GLY A 34 -5.46 -2.79 -1.72
N ALA A 35 -6.36 -3.32 -2.56
CA ALA A 35 -5.99 -3.89 -3.85
C ALA A 35 -5.38 -2.84 -4.81
N GLY A 36 -5.95 -1.62 -4.85
CA GLY A 36 -5.41 -0.52 -5.66
C GLY A 36 -4.04 -0.05 -5.20
N ILE A 37 -3.86 0.10 -3.88
CA ILE A 37 -2.56 0.44 -3.26
C ILE A 37 -1.53 -0.66 -3.58
N ALA A 38 -1.92 -1.93 -3.41
CA ALA A 38 -1.06 -3.07 -3.69
C ALA A 38 -0.59 -3.09 -5.15
N GLN A 39 -1.50 -2.83 -6.10
CA GLN A 39 -1.17 -2.75 -7.50
C GLN A 39 -0.12 -1.66 -7.77
N VAL A 40 -0.31 -0.46 -7.20
CA VAL A 40 0.60 0.68 -7.45
C VAL A 40 1.97 0.44 -6.81
N ALA A 41 2.01 -0.03 -5.55
CA ALA A 41 3.25 -0.35 -4.86
C ALA A 41 4.04 -1.46 -5.59
N ALA A 42 3.37 -2.52 -6.03
CA ALA A 42 4.01 -3.59 -6.78
C ALA A 42 4.48 -3.14 -8.17
N SER A 43 3.74 -2.24 -8.83
CA SER A 43 4.10 -1.65 -10.12
C SER A 43 5.34 -0.76 -10.07
N THR A 44 5.62 -0.18 -8.91
CA THR A 44 6.84 0.63 -8.67
C THR A 44 8.02 -0.20 -8.18
N GLY A 45 7.87 -1.52 -8.06
CA GLY A 45 8.95 -2.46 -7.74
C GLY A 45 9.07 -2.83 -6.26
N HIS A 46 8.08 -2.49 -5.43
CA HIS A 46 8.06 -2.91 -4.03
C HIS A 46 7.50 -4.34 -3.91
N THR A 47 8.01 -5.11 -2.96
CA THR A 47 7.43 -6.40 -2.58
C THR A 47 6.23 -6.12 -1.69
N VAL A 48 5.07 -6.60 -2.07
CA VAL A 48 3.80 -6.33 -1.40
C VAL A 48 3.22 -7.61 -0.82
N THR A 49 2.81 -7.55 0.45
CA THR A 49 2.00 -8.59 1.09
C THR A 49 0.62 -8.03 1.39
N LEU A 50 -0.39 -8.47 0.65
CA LEU A 50 -1.78 -8.10 0.89
C LEU A 50 -2.39 -9.07 1.91
N VAL A 51 -2.91 -8.52 3.00
CA VAL A 51 -3.44 -9.29 4.12
C VAL A 51 -4.92 -9.02 4.30
N ASP A 52 -5.71 -10.07 4.48
CA ASP A 52 -7.14 -9.98 4.82
C ASP A 52 -7.54 -11.23 5.62
N THR A 53 -8.62 -11.17 6.38
CA THR A 53 -9.11 -12.32 7.16
C THR A 53 -9.76 -13.38 6.28
N SER A 54 -10.24 -13.00 5.08
CA SER A 54 -10.88 -13.92 4.15
C SER A 54 -9.99 -14.23 2.94
N GLU A 55 -9.72 -15.52 2.73
CA GLU A 55 -8.98 -15.98 1.55
C GLU A 55 -9.74 -15.73 0.24
N ASP A 56 -11.08 -15.72 0.28
CA ASP A 56 -11.93 -15.40 -0.87
C ASP A 56 -11.80 -13.93 -1.27
N ILE A 57 -11.72 -13.03 -0.28
CA ILE A 57 -11.43 -11.62 -0.51
C ILE A 57 -10.06 -11.50 -1.17
N LEU A 58 -9.01 -12.11 -0.62
CA LEU A 58 -7.65 -12.06 -1.18
C LEU A 58 -7.58 -12.58 -2.63
N LYS A 59 -8.25 -13.69 -2.93
CA LYS A 59 -8.34 -14.22 -4.30
C LYS A 59 -9.04 -13.24 -5.23
N LYS A 60 -10.12 -12.61 -4.77
CA LYS A 60 -10.84 -11.57 -5.53
C LYS A 60 -9.97 -10.34 -5.75
N SER A 61 -9.24 -9.88 -4.74
CA SER A 61 -8.32 -8.74 -4.82
C SER A 61 -7.21 -9.02 -5.82
N ARG A 62 -6.58 -10.19 -5.75
CA ARG A 62 -5.52 -10.61 -6.67
C ARG A 62 -6.01 -10.65 -8.12
N LYS A 63 -7.19 -11.22 -8.37
CA LYS A 63 -7.84 -11.19 -9.69
C LYS A 63 -8.18 -9.77 -10.14
N GLY A 64 -8.63 -8.92 -9.22
CA GLY A 64 -8.92 -7.52 -9.48
C GLY A 64 -7.69 -6.73 -9.93
N ILE A 65 -6.56 -6.93 -9.25
CA ILE A 65 -5.25 -6.36 -9.60
C ILE A 65 -4.84 -6.80 -11.00
N GLU A 66 -4.90 -8.10 -11.30
CA GLU A 66 -4.56 -8.63 -12.62
C GLU A 66 -5.46 -8.04 -13.72
N GLY A 67 -6.77 -7.97 -13.50
CA GLY A 67 -7.72 -7.38 -14.43
C GLY A 67 -7.48 -5.89 -14.67
N SER A 68 -7.12 -5.15 -13.63
CA SER A 68 -6.75 -3.73 -13.71
C SER A 68 -5.45 -3.54 -14.50
N LEU A 69 -4.43 -4.35 -14.24
CA LEU A 69 -3.16 -4.32 -14.98
C LEU A 69 -3.35 -4.63 -16.47
N LYS A 70 -4.21 -5.58 -16.83
CA LYS A 70 -4.58 -5.84 -18.23
C LYS A 70 -5.17 -4.60 -18.93
N ARG A 71 -6.00 -3.81 -18.23
CA ARG A 71 -6.53 -2.54 -18.76
C ARG A 71 -5.44 -1.48 -18.93
N VAL A 72 -4.51 -1.39 -17.98
CA VAL A 72 -3.35 -0.48 -18.06
C VAL A 72 -2.46 -0.84 -19.24
N VAL A 73 -2.19 -2.13 -19.42
CA VAL A 73 -1.34 -2.65 -20.50
C VAL A 73 -1.95 -2.40 -21.88
N LYS A 74 -3.26 -2.66 -22.04
CA LYS A 74 -3.96 -2.36 -23.30
C LYS A 74 -3.84 -0.90 -23.73
N LYS A 75 -3.74 0.04 -22.76
CA LYS A 75 -3.59 1.47 -23.04
C LYS A 75 -2.13 1.89 -23.25
N LYS A 76 -1.19 1.36 -22.47
CA LYS A 76 0.21 1.79 -22.46
C LYS A 76 1.13 1.00 -23.42
N PHE A 77 0.78 -0.24 -23.72
CA PHE A 77 1.57 -1.16 -24.54
C PHE A 77 0.76 -1.69 -25.73
N ALA A 78 -0.13 -0.86 -26.30
CA ALA A 78 -0.98 -1.24 -27.43
C ALA A 78 -0.18 -1.79 -28.62
N ASP A 79 1.02 -1.23 -28.86
CA ASP A 79 1.89 -1.61 -29.97
C ASP A 79 2.83 -2.78 -29.65
N LYS A 80 2.89 -3.23 -28.38
CA LYS A 80 3.86 -4.24 -27.89
C LYS A 80 3.21 -5.16 -26.84
N PRO A 81 2.37 -6.13 -27.27
CA PRO A 81 1.64 -7.01 -26.36
C PRO A 81 2.57 -7.84 -25.46
N GLU A 82 3.69 -8.33 -25.98
CA GLU A 82 4.66 -9.14 -25.23
C GLU A 82 5.24 -8.39 -24.02
N ALA A 83 5.69 -7.15 -24.22
CA ALA A 83 6.18 -6.29 -23.13
C ALA A 83 5.10 -5.99 -22.08
N GLY A 84 3.84 -5.97 -22.51
CA GLY A 84 2.68 -5.84 -21.64
C GLY A 84 2.48 -7.04 -20.71
N GLU A 85 2.60 -8.26 -21.25
CA GLU A 85 2.48 -9.48 -20.48
C GLU A 85 3.62 -9.63 -19.47
N GLU A 86 4.86 -9.32 -19.87
CA GLU A 86 6.03 -9.29 -18.98
C GLU A 86 5.83 -8.32 -17.82
N PHE A 87 5.27 -7.13 -18.10
CA PHE A 87 4.95 -6.16 -17.05
C PHE A 87 3.94 -6.73 -16.04
N ILE A 88 2.86 -7.36 -16.51
CA ILE A 88 1.86 -7.98 -15.62
C ILE A 88 2.52 -9.05 -14.75
N GLN A 89 3.30 -9.95 -15.35
CA GLN A 89 3.98 -11.02 -14.62
C GLN A 89 4.92 -10.45 -13.55
N LYS A 90 5.72 -9.44 -13.90
CA LYS A 90 6.63 -8.77 -12.97
C LYS A 90 5.89 -8.15 -11.78
N VAL A 91 4.79 -7.45 -12.02
CA VAL A 91 3.99 -6.86 -10.94
C VAL A 91 3.34 -7.94 -10.08
N MET A 92 2.81 -8.99 -10.69
CA MET A 92 2.14 -10.08 -9.95
C MET A 92 3.11 -10.95 -9.15
N GLN A 93 4.38 -11.05 -9.56
CA GLN A 93 5.43 -11.70 -8.77
C GLN A 93 5.74 -10.92 -7.48
N ASN A 94 5.61 -9.60 -7.53
CA ASN A 94 5.80 -8.75 -6.36
C ASN A 94 4.60 -8.75 -5.40
N VAL A 95 3.45 -9.32 -5.78
CA VAL A 95 2.24 -9.35 -4.94
C VAL A 95 2.04 -10.74 -4.34
N SER A 96 2.21 -10.83 -3.02
CA SER A 96 1.84 -11.98 -2.21
C SER A 96 0.55 -11.71 -1.44
N ILE A 97 -0.14 -12.78 -1.05
CA ILE A 97 -1.36 -12.72 -0.23
C ILE A 97 -1.17 -13.56 1.02
N SER A 98 -1.73 -13.13 2.15
CA SER A 98 -1.67 -13.86 3.42
C SER A 98 -2.92 -13.60 4.26
N THR A 99 -3.32 -14.56 5.08
CA THR A 99 -4.36 -14.34 6.10
C THR A 99 -3.80 -14.05 7.48
N ASP A 100 -2.47 -14.15 7.65
CA ASP A 100 -1.78 -13.93 8.90
C ASP A 100 -1.07 -12.56 8.88
N ALA A 101 -1.68 -11.57 9.53
CA ALA A 101 -1.11 -10.24 9.67
C ALA A 101 0.15 -10.23 10.55
N GLY A 102 0.21 -11.10 11.56
CA GLY A 102 1.31 -11.15 12.52
C GLY A 102 2.58 -11.71 11.90
N ALA A 103 2.49 -12.75 11.08
CA ALA A 103 3.63 -13.23 10.29
C ALA A 103 4.05 -12.22 9.21
N SER A 104 3.07 -11.56 8.57
CA SER A 104 3.33 -10.65 7.45
C SER A 104 4.00 -9.33 7.85
N VAL A 105 3.86 -8.89 9.11
CA VAL A 105 4.47 -7.64 9.57
C VAL A 105 5.94 -7.80 9.97
N GLN A 106 6.41 -9.02 10.25
CA GLN A 106 7.78 -9.27 10.73
C GLN A 106 8.89 -8.86 9.76
N THR A 107 8.57 -8.72 8.47
CA THR A 107 9.51 -8.32 7.41
C THR A 107 9.12 -7.00 6.74
N ALA A 108 8.12 -6.29 7.28
CA ALA A 108 7.58 -5.08 6.68
C ALA A 108 8.44 -3.86 6.99
N ASP A 109 8.78 -3.09 5.95
CA ASP A 109 9.35 -1.74 6.12
C ASP A 109 8.23 -0.70 6.28
N LEU A 110 7.10 -0.95 5.61
CA LEU A 110 5.91 -0.11 5.65
C LEU A 110 4.67 -0.99 5.84
N LEU A 111 3.89 -0.69 6.87
CA LEU A 111 2.55 -1.23 7.08
C LEU A 111 1.50 -0.18 6.71
N LEU A 112 0.61 -0.54 5.79
CA LEU A 112 -0.52 0.28 5.35
C LEU A 112 -1.84 -0.37 5.72
N GLU A 113 -2.66 0.32 6.50
CA GLU A 113 -3.99 -0.14 6.88
C GLU A 113 -5.06 0.46 5.96
N ALA A 114 -5.95 -0.40 5.45
CA ALA A 114 -7.05 -0.10 4.54
C ALA A 114 -8.29 -1.01 4.84
N ILE A 115 -8.62 -1.17 6.12
CA ILE A 115 -9.80 -1.86 6.65
C ILE A 115 -10.98 -0.89 6.83
N VAL A 116 -12.09 -1.41 7.36
CA VAL A 116 -13.29 -0.64 7.67
C VAL A 116 -12.98 0.54 8.60
N GLU A 117 -13.63 1.68 8.37
CA GLU A 117 -13.52 2.91 9.19
C GLU A 117 -14.15 2.73 10.57
N ASN A 118 -13.44 2.01 11.45
CA ASN A 118 -13.76 1.88 12.86
C ASN A 118 -12.49 2.11 13.69
N LEU A 119 -12.49 3.18 14.48
CA LEU A 119 -11.32 3.61 15.25
C LEU A 119 -10.82 2.53 16.22
N LYS A 120 -11.74 1.86 16.92
CA LYS A 120 -11.39 0.82 17.90
C LYS A 120 -10.72 -0.37 17.22
N VAL A 121 -11.28 -0.83 16.09
CA VAL A 121 -10.72 -1.94 15.32
C VAL A 121 -9.32 -1.59 14.81
N LYS A 122 -9.11 -0.36 14.31
CA LYS A 122 -7.80 0.10 13.87
C LYS A 122 -6.82 0.17 15.05
N GLN A 123 -7.18 0.78 16.17
CA GLN A 123 -6.31 0.87 17.34
C GLN A 123 -5.90 -0.51 17.87
N ASP A 124 -6.86 -1.43 17.98
CA ASP A 124 -6.60 -2.81 18.42
C ASP A 124 -5.66 -3.53 17.45
N LEU A 125 -5.87 -3.37 16.14
CA LEU A 125 -5.01 -3.93 15.09
C LEU A 125 -3.58 -3.37 15.19
N PHE A 126 -3.42 -2.05 15.19
CA PHE A 126 -2.10 -1.42 15.26
C PHE A 126 -1.38 -1.80 16.56
N GLY A 127 -2.06 -1.81 17.70
CA GLY A 127 -1.46 -2.20 18.98
C GLY A 127 -1.02 -3.68 19.04
N GLN A 128 -1.66 -4.56 18.26
CA GLN A 128 -1.21 -5.95 18.12
C GLN A 128 0.01 -6.04 17.20
N LEU A 129 -0.03 -5.36 16.06
CA LEU A 129 1.03 -5.43 15.05
C LEU A 129 2.29 -4.69 15.46
N ASP A 130 2.19 -3.61 16.22
CA ASP A 130 3.34 -2.86 16.77
C ASP A 130 4.26 -3.76 17.63
N LYS A 131 3.68 -4.75 18.32
CA LYS A 131 4.45 -5.72 19.14
C LYS A 131 5.21 -6.76 18.30
N LEU A 132 4.77 -6.99 17.07
CA LEU A 132 5.31 -8.01 16.17
C LEU A 132 6.19 -7.40 15.07
N ALA A 133 6.01 -6.12 14.79
CA ALA A 133 6.73 -5.40 13.76
C ALA A 133 8.19 -5.14 14.17
N PRO A 134 9.12 -5.14 13.21
CA PRO A 134 10.43 -4.56 13.39
C PRO A 134 10.36 -3.11 13.90
N ALA A 135 11.34 -2.71 14.73
CA ALA A 135 11.38 -1.37 15.31
C ALA A 135 11.51 -0.22 14.26
N ASN A 136 11.86 -0.55 13.01
CA ASN A 136 12.00 0.38 11.91
C ASN A 136 10.78 0.40 10.97
N THR A 137 9.74 -0.39 11.24
CA THR A 137 8.53 -0.43 10.41
C THR A 137 7.73 0.86 10.56
N ILE A 138 7.38 1.47 9.44
CA ILE A 138 6.52 2.65 9.40
C ILE A 138 5.06 2.20 9.36
N PHE A 139 4.23 2.81 10.19
CA PHE A 139 2.81 2.51 10.29
C PHE A 139 1.98 3.65 9.70
N ALA A 140 1.15 3.36 8.70
CA ALA A 140 0.30 4.35 8.05
C ALA A 140 -1.13 3.80 7.81
N SER A 141 -2.12 4.69 7.80
CA SER A 141 -3.53 4.36 7.66
C SER A 141 -4.16 5.17 6.52
N ASN A 142 -4.87 4.47 5.64
CA ASN A 142 -5.69 5.04 4.58
C ASN A 142 -7.10 5.36 5.10
N THR A 143 -7.19 6.21 6.14
CA THR A 143 -8.46 6.77 6.60
C THR A 143 -8.76 8.08 5.88
N SER A 144 -9.99 8.22 5.38
CA SER A 144 -10.48 9.45 4.75
C SER A 144 -11.19 10.38 5.72
N SER A 145 -11.49 9.92 6.94
CA SER A 145 -12.53 10.54 7.78
C SER A 145 -12.18 10.60 9.28
N LEU A 146 -11.11 9.95 9.73
CA LEU A 146 -10.64 10.05 11.12
C LEU A 146 -9.47 11.04 11.21
N PRO A 147 -9.54 12.08 12.07
CA PRO A 147 -8.42 12.98 12.27
C PRO A 147 -7.23 12.22 12.86
N SER A 148 -6.04 12.43 12.30
CA SER A 148 -4.80 11.75 12.67
C SER A 148 -4.29 12.03 14.10
N GLN A 149 -5.04 12.79 14.91
CA GLN A 149 -4.60 13.30 16.22
C GLN A 149 -5.41 12.80 17.42
N THR A 150 -6.45 11.96 17.26
CA THR A 150 -7.34 11.57 18.38
C THR A 150 -6.92 10.32 19.16
N SER A 151 -5.63 9.93 19.16
CA SER A 151 -5.16 8.81 20.01
C SER A 151 -4.40 9.33 21.25
N PRO A 152 -4.86 9.06 22.49
CA PRO A 152 -4.08 9.36 23.68
C PRO A 152 -2.95 8.31 23.80
N ALA A 153 -1.71 8.77 23.59
CA ALA A 153 -0.46 8.00 23.55
C ALA A 153 -0.26 7.15 22.26
N PRO A 154 0.55 7.63 21.29
CA PRO A 154 1.02 6.78 20.21
C PRO A 154 1.95 5.68 20.76
N PRO A 155 1.79 4.41 20.33
CA PRO A 155 2.83 3.39 20.44
C PRO A 155 4.16 3.87 19.88
N THR A 156 5.27 3.37 20.43
CA THR A 156 6.64 3.79 20.08
C THR A 156 6.94 3.50 18.61
N GLY A 157 6.93 4.54 17.77
CA GLY A 157 7.23 4.41 16.33
C GLY A 157 6.20 5.05 15.40
N TRP A 158 5.09 5.57 15.92
CA TRP A 158 4.07 6.31 15.17
C TRP A 158 4.62 7.65 14.68
N THR A 159 5.39 7.61 13.60
CA THR A 159 5.84 8.79 12.88
C THR A 159 5.05 8.83 11.58
N ASP A 160 4.28 9.90 11.44
CA ASP A 160 3.55 10.31 10.24
C ASP A 160 2.43 9.36 9.77
N LEU A 161 1.21 9.62 10.27
CA LEU A 161 -0.04 9.25 9.59
C LEU A 161 -0.09 9.97 8.23
N VAL A 162 0.50 9.36 7.21
CA VAL A 162 0.34 9.79 5.82
C VAL A 162 -0.98 9.22 5.31
N ALA A 163 -2.02 10.07 5.28
CA ALA A 163 -3.25 9.76 4.58
C ALA A 163 -2.96 9.73 3.07
N PHE A 164 -2.86 8.53 2.48
CA PHE A 164 -2.79 8.36 1.03
C PHE A 164 -4.21 8.35 0.45
N THR A 165 -4.77 9.53 0.16
CA THR A 165 -6.04 9.57 -0.59
C THR A 165 -5.81 9.09 -2.02
N PHE A 166 -6.07 7.81 -2.28
CA PHE A 166 -6.23 7.30 -3.64
C PHE A 166 -7.58 7.76 -4.18
N LEU A 167 -7.55 8.74 -5.10
CA LEU A 167 -8.71 9.07 -5.93
C LEU A 167 -9.06 7.84 -6.76
N THR A 168 -10.07 7.09 -6.33
CA THR A 168 -10.74 6.13 -7.20
C THR A 168 -11.22 6.88 -8.44
N PRO A 169 -10.96 6.43 -9.67
CA PRO A 169 -11.63 7.01 -10.82
C PRO A 169 -13.13 6.72 -10.67
N SER A 170 -13.89 7.78 -10.38
CA SER A 170 -15.35 7.79 -10.59
C SER A 170 -15.63 7.51 -12.07
N PRO A 171 -16.75 6.83 -12.41
CA PRO A 171 -17.21 6.75 -13.80
C PRO A 171 -17.29 8.12 -14.47
#